data_AF-A0A4P5QRU8-F1
#
_entry.id   AF-A0A4P5QRU8-F1
#
_cell.length_a   1.000
_cell.length_b   1.000
_cell.length_c   1.000
_cell.angle_alpha   90.00
_cell.angle_beta   90.00
_cell.angle_gamma   90.00
#
_symmetry.space_group_name_H-M   'P 1'
#
loop_
_entity.id
_entity.type
_entity.pdbx_description
1 polymer ?
#
loop_
_entity_poly.entity_id
_entity_poly.type
_entity_poly.pdbx_seq_one_letter_code
_entity_poly.pdbx_strand_id
1 'polypeptide(L)'
;MGEGGGQSRDTVQFPCTVKTPRFPLVALLCLAGLSVHDAAEQAFTAMLAGPNGYMENANGPWLSLVFGRDRALGAWAAEGFGDEQIDKACLFPLGACSCEVKRMNPGWDLLLNADWVESLRAIAAAVLLVLGSAASWFTFRRQP
;
A
#
# COMPACT_ATOMS: atom_id res chain seq x y z
N MET A 1 4.39 -38.53 1.24
CA MET A 1 4.06 -38.13 -0.15
C MET A 1 2.62 -37.67 -0.17
N GLY A 2 2.38 -36.41 -0.52
CA GLY A 2 1.06 -35.78 -0.52
C GLY A 2 1.24 -34.29 -0.28
N GLU A 3 1.17 -33.51 -1.35
CA GLU A 3 1.78 -32.19 -1.52
C GLU A 3 1.01 -31.06 -0.81
N GLY A 4 1.79 -30.11 -0.26
CA GLY A 4 1.28 -28.85 0.28
C GLY A 4 0.92 -27.90 -0.85
N GLY A 5 -0.37 -27.64 -1.02
CA GLY A 5 -0.88 -26.59 -1.91
C GLY A 5 -0.60 -25.22 -1.32
N GLY A 6 0.40 -24.53 -1.85
CA GLY A 6 0.63 -23.11 -1.63
C GLY A 6 -0.54 -22.31 -2.21
N GLN A 7 -1.37 -21.75 -1.33
CA GLN A 7 -2.43 -20.83 -1.71
C GLN A 7 -1.80 -19.50 -2.12
N SER A 8 -1.99 -19.10 -3.37
CA SER A 8 -1.57 -17.81 -3.89
C SER A 8 -2.19 -16.70 -3.05
N ARG A 9 -1.36 -15.80 -2.53
CA ARG A 9 -1.80 -14.61 -1.79
C ARG A 9 -2.46 -13.65 -2.79
N ASP A 10 -3.77 -13.78 -2.91
CA ASP A 10 -4.58 -12.97 -3.82
C ASP A 10 -4.51 -11.48 -3.41
N THR A 11 -3.87 -10.68 -4.26
CA THR A 11 -3.78 -9.23 -4.08
C THR A 11 -5.12 -8.61 -4.47
N VAL A 12 -5.91 -8.18 -3.49
CA VAL A 12 -7.15 -7.44 -3.76
C VAL A 12 -6.80 -5.98 -4.04
N GLN A 13 -6.91 -5.57 -5.31
CA GLN A 13 -6.75 -4.18 -5.73
C GLN A 13 -8.09 -3.43 -5.60
N PHE A 14 -8.14 -2.40 -4.76
CA PHE A 14 -9.24 -1.45 -4.72
C PHE A 14 -8.82 -0.15 -5.43
N PRO A 15 -9.41 0.21 -6.58
CA PRO A 15 -9.11 1.49 -7.22
C PRO A 15 -9.91 2.62 -6.54
N CYS A 16 -9.31 3.32 -5.56
CA CYS A 16 -9.84 4.59 -5.10
C CYS A 16 -9.26 5.72 -5.98
N THR A 17 -10.12 6.41 -6.74
CA THR A 17 -9.70 7.56 -7.56
C THR A 17 -9.92 8.84 -6.75
N VAL A 18 -8.89 9.34 -6.07
CA VAL A 18 -8.94 10.63 -5.38
C VAL A 18 -8.68 11.75 -6.39
N LYS A 19 -9.69 12.57 -6.67
CA LYS A 19 -9.52 13.76 -7.53
C LYS A 19 -8.77 14.84 -6.76
N THR A 20 -7.46 14.94 -6.95
CA THR A 20 -6.70 16.14 -6.52
C THR A 20 -6.61 17.15 -7.67
N PRO A 21 -6.63 18.47 -7.38
CA PRO A 21 -6.81 19.50 -8.40
C PRO A 21 -5.59 19.73 -9.31
N ARG A 22 -4.47 19.04 -9.10
CA ARG A 22 -3.21 19.30 -9.84
C ARG A 22 -2.67 18.10 -10.62
N PHE A 23 -2.94 16.85 -10.19
CA PHE A 23 -2.55 15.64 -10.90
C PHE A 23 -3.53 14.50 -10.59
N PRO A 24 -4.01 13.72 -11.58
CA PRO A 24 -4.78 12.52 -11.28
C PRO A 24 -3.86 11.46 -10.64
N LEU A 25 -3.82 11.44 -9.31
CA LEU A 25 -3.14 10.41 -8.54
C LEU A 25 -4.01 9.15 -8.57
N VAL A 26 -3.50 8.10 -9.21
CA VAL A 26 -4.05 6.75 -9.09
C VAL A 26 -3.41 6.10 -7.87
N ALA A 27 -4.21 5.90 -6.82
CA ALA A 27 -3.77 5.16 -5.65
C ALA A 27 -4.01 3.66 -5.89
N LEU A 28 -2.95 2.88 -5.77
CA LEU A 28 -3.04 1.42 -5.70
C LEU A 28 -2.85 1.01 -4.25
N LEU A 29 -3.91 0.49 -3.64
CA LEU A 29 -3.82 -0.12 -2.32
C LEU A 29 -3.54 -1.61 -2.48
N CYS A 30 -2.55 -2.12 -1.75
CA CYS A 30 -2.21 -3.53 -1.67
C CYS A 30 -2.29 -3.96 -0.20
N LEU A 31 -3.01 -5.04 0.05
CA LEU A 31 -3.08 -5.68 1.37
C LEU A 31 -2.15 -6.90 1.38
N ALA A 32 -1.24 -6.95 2.34
CA ALA A 32 -0.33 -8.07 2.54
C ALA A 32 -0.52 -8.61 3.96
N GLY A 33 -0.86 -9.91 4.06
CA GLY A 33 -0.93 -10.62 5.33
C GLY A 33 0.45 -11.09 5.76
N LEU A 34 0.83 -10.75 6.99
CA LEU A 34 2.07 -11.18 7.65
C LEU A 34 1.74 -12.00 8.90
N SER A 35 2.61 -12.94 9.24
CA SER A 35 2.56 -13.73 10.45
C SER A 35 3.65 -13.28 11.41
N VAL A 36 3.25 -12.79 12.58
CA VAL A 36 4.17 -12.45 13.67
C VAL A 36 4.95 -13.65 14.21
N HIS A 37 4.51 -14.87 13.87
CA HIS A 37 5.14 -16.12 14.27
C HIS A 37 6.10 -16.69 13.22
N ASP A 38 6.14 -16.12 12.01
CA ASP A 38 7.10 -16.54 10.99
C ASP A 38 8.47 -15.89 11.25
N ALA A 39 9.48 -16.73 11.50
CA ALA A 39 10.86 -16.28 11.74
C ALA A 39 11.42 -15.44 10.57
N ALA A 40 11.00 -15.70 9.33
CA ALA A 40 11.43 -14.92 8.17
C ALA A 40 10.85 -13.49 8.17
N GLU A 41 9.69 -13.29 8.80
CA GLU A 41 8.96 -12.02 8.80
C GLU A 41 9.18 -11.18 10.07
N GLN A 42 9.86 -11.71 11.09
CA GLN A 42 10.07 -11.04 12.38
C GLN A 42 10.74 -9.67 12.25
N ALA A 43 11.80 -9.57 11.45
CA ALA A 43 12.51 -8.30 11.26
C ALA A 43 11.61 -7.24 10.60
N PHE A 44 10.81 -7.64 9.61
CA PHE A 44 9.88 -6.73 8.93
C PHE A 44 8.73 -6.31 9.84
N THR A 45 8.16 -7.27 10.58
CA THR A 45 7.10 -7.04 11.57
C THR A 45 7.55 -6.08 12.69
N ALA A 46 8.78 -6.23 13.19
CA ALA A 46 9.36 -5.32 14.18
C ALA A 46 9.50 -3.88 13.63
N MET A 47 10.01 -3.74 12.40
CA MET A 47 10.09 -2.42 11.75
C MET A 47 8.69 -1.80 11.54
N LEU A 48 7.69 -2.60 11.18
CA LEU A 48 6.31 -2.15 11.01
C LEU A 48 5.62 -1.78 12.33
N ALA A 49 6.02 -2.37 13.46
CA ALA A 49 5.49 -2.02 14.77
C ALA A 49 6.00 -0.66 15.28
N GLY A 50 7.09 -0.17 14.69
CA GLY A 50 7.63 1.17 14.88
C GLY A 50 8.64 1.28 16.03
N PRO A 51 9.29 2.45 16.15
CA PRO A 51 10.46 2.65 17.02
C PRO A 51 10.19 2.45 18.51
N ASN A 52 8.92 2.52 18.93
CA ASN A 52 8.52 2.31 20.31
C ASN A 52 8.01 0.88 20.58
N GLY A 53 7.99 0.01 19.57
CA GLY A 53 7.62 -1.41 19.68
C GLY A 53 6.19 -1.68 20.15
N TYR A 54 5.31 -0.67 20.16
CA TYR A 54 3.98 -0.79 20.77
C TYR A 54 3.15 -1.94 20.20
N MET A 55 3.30 -2.25 18.91
CA MET A 55 2.57 -3.32 18.25
C MET A 55 3.30 -4.67 18.21
N GLU A 56 4.58 -4.74 18.61
CA GLU A 56 5.31 -6.02 18.64
C GLU A 56 4.70 -7.00 19.63
N ASN A 57 4.15 -6.48 20.72
CA ASN A 57 3.50 -7.25 21.79
C ASN A 57 1.97 -7.07 21.82
N ALA A 58 1.37 -6.64 20.70
CA ALA A 58 -0.07 -6.49 20.63
C ALA A 58 -0.77 -7.86 20.83
N ASN A 59 -1.74 -7.92 21.74
CA ASN A 59 -2.60 -9.08 21.92
C ASN A 59 -3.69 -9.07 20.83
N GLY A 60 -3.32 -9.38 19.59
CA GLY A 60 -4.27 -9.49 18.48
C GLY A 60 -3.72 -8.99 17.14
N PRO A 61 -4.51 -9.11 16.06
CA PRO A 61 -4.12 -8.58 14.77
C PRO A 61 -4.01 -7.06 14.82
N TRP A 62 -3.04 -6.54 14.08
CA TRP A 62 -2.80 -5.13 13.92
C TRP A 62 -2.39 -4.87 12.47
N LEU A 63 -2.44 -3.61 12.07
CA LEU A 63 -2.14 -3.19 10.70
C LEU A 63 -1.20 -2.00 10.73
N SER A 64 -0.38 -1.89 9.68
CA SER A 64 0.42 -0.72 9.40
C SER A 64 0.19 -0.28 7.96
N LEU A 65 0.18 1.04 7.75
CA LEU A 65 0.09 1.61 6.42
C LEU A 65 1.47 2.05 5.95
N VAL A 66 1.95 1.43 4.87
CA VAL A 66 3.20 1.83 4.21
C VAL A 66 2.87 2.61 2.95
N PHE A 67 3.51 3.77 2.76
CA PHE A 67 3.26 4.65 1.63
C PHE A 67 4.54 5.26 1.06
N GLY A 68 4.48 5.61 -0.23
CA GLY A 68 5.61 6.11 -1.03
C GLY A 68 6.81 5.16 -1.00
N ARG A 69 8.02 5.72 -1.12
CA ARG A 69 9.28 4.98 -0.91
C ARG A 69 9.48 4.63 0.58
N ASP A 70 9.08 3.44 1.03
CA ASP A 70 9.39 2.84 2.34
C ASP A 70 9.00 3.57 3.65
N ARG A 71 7.91 4.35 3.70
CA ARG A 71 7.50 5.02 4.95
C ARG A 71 6.27 4.37 5.56
N ALA A 72 6.34 3.93 6.81
CA ALA A 72 5.18 3.56 7.60
C ALA A 72 4.55 4.83 8.20
N LEU A 73 3.26 5.06 7.95
CA LEU A 73 2.51 6.17 8.53
C LEU A 73 2.26 5.96 10.04
N GLY A 74 2.03 4.70 10.40
CA GLY A 74 1.71 4.29 11.76
C GLY A 74 1.39 2.79 11.81
N ALA A 75 1.12 2.33 13.02
CA ALA A 75 0.67 0.97 13.29
C ALA A 75 -0.44 1.02 14.34
N TRP A 76 -1.50 0.25 14.14
CA TRP A 76 -2.72 0.30 14.93
C TRP A 76 -3.26 -1.10 15.17
N ALA A 77 -3.81 -1.35 16.36
CA ALA A 77 -4.61 -2.54 16.61
C ALA A 77 -5.78 -2.59 15.60
N ALA A 78 -6.08 -3.78 15.08
CA ALA A 78 -7.21 -3.94 14.16
C ALA A 78 -8.55 -3.77 14.89
N GLU A 79 -8.59 -4.07 16.19
CA GLU A 79 -9.76 -3.80 17.02
C GLU A 79 -10.06 -2.30 17.06
N GLY A 80 -11.27 -1.92 16.64
CA GLY A 80 -11.70 -0.53 16.58
C GLY A 80 -11.16 0.27 15.39
N PHE A 81 -10.42 -0.36 14.46
CA PHE A 81 -9.96 0.28 13.22
C PHE A 81 -10.95 0.01 12.08
N GLY A 82 -11.95 0.88 11.94
CA GLY A 82 -13.02 0.75 10.94
C GLY A 82 -12.85 1.66 9.72
N ASP A 83 -13.91 1.72 8.91
CA ASP A 83 -13.94 2.44 7.63
C ASP A 83 -13.46 3.89 7.72
N GLU A 84 -13.86 4.63 8.76
CA GLU A 84 -13.47 6.03 8.93
C GLU A 84 -11.95 6.18 9.18
N GLN A 85 -11.35 5.28 9.96
CA GLN A 85 -9.92 5.27 10.22
C GLN A 85 -9.14 4.87 8.97
N ILE A 86 -9.66 3.89 8.21
CA ILE A 86 -9.09 3.45 6.94
C ILE A 86 -9.09 4.63 5.95
N ASP A 87 -10.22 5.31 5.79
CA ASP A 87 -10.35 6.47 4.91
C ASP A 87 -9.38 7.57 5.31
N LYS A 88 -9.31 7.93 6.60
CA LYS A 88 -8.37 8.94 7.08
C LYS A 88 -6.92 8.54 6.81
N ALA A 89 -6.54 7.30 7.12
CA ALA A 89 -5.18 6.81 6.92
C ALA A 89 -4.80 6.79 5.43
N CYS A 90 -5.71 6.40 4.53
CA CYS A 90 -5.47 6.34 3.10
C CYS A 90 -5.50 7.73 2.44
N LEU A 91 -6.43 8.61 2.83
CA LEU A 91 -6.60 9.93 2.22
C LEU A 91 -5.54 10.93 2.67
N PHE A 92 -5.03 10.81 3.90
CA PHE A 92 -4.00 11.70 4.43
C PHE A 92 -2.73 11.80 3.54
N PRO A 93 -2.07 10.69 3.13
CA PRO A 93 -0.91 10.77 2.23
C PRO A 93 -1.28 11.17 0.79
N LEU A 94 -2.56 11.07 0.42
CA LEU A 94 -3.08 11.47 -0.90
C LEU A 94 -3.56 12.93 -0.94
N GLY A 95 -3.55 13.62 0.21
CA GLY A 95 -3.95 15.03 0.32
C GLY A 95 -3.05 15.96 -0.48
N ALA A 96 -3.59 17.12 -0.87
CA ALA A 96 -2.84 18.14 -1.60
C ALA A 96 -1.54 18.49 -0.87
N CYS A 97 -0.42 18.48 -1.60
CA CYS A 97 0.95 18.74 -1.13
C CYS A 97 1.55 17.68 -0.17
N SER A 98 0.75 16.80 0.43
CA SER A 98 1.24 15.77 1.37
C SER A 98 2.27 14.83 0.71
N CYS A 99 2.07 14.52 -0.57
CA CYS A 99 2.98 13.69 -1.36
C CYS A 99 4.29 14.41 -1.75
N GLU A 100 4.29 15.74 -1.87
CA GLU A 100 5.47 16.54 -2.28
C GLU A 100 6.44 16.76 -1.11
N VAL A 101 5.92 16.78 0.12
CA VAL A 101 6.71 16.95 1.35
C VAL A 101 6.69 15.68 2.22
N LYS A 102 6.91 14.52 1.58
CA LYS A 102 6.87 13.19 2.23
C LYS A 102 7.61 13.12 3.56
N ARG A 103 8.83 13.69 3.63
CA ARG A 103 9.67 13.67 4.85
C ARG A 103 9.03 14.34 6.06
N MET A 104 8.12 15.30 5.84
CA MET A 104 7.40 16.00 6.91
C MET A 104 6.13 15.28 7.36
N ASN A 105 5.74 14.18 6.68
CA ASN A 105 4.64 13.37 7.16
C ASN A 105 5.04 12.64 8.44
N PRO A 106 4.12 12.38 9.37
CA PRO A 106 4.39 11.55 10.54
C PRO A 106 4.81 10.13 10.14
N GLY A 107 5.32 9.39 11.12
CA GLY A 107 5.75 8.00 10.95
C GLY A 107 7.26 7.82 10.89
N TRP A 108 7.69 6.68 10.34
CA TRP A 108 9.10 6.28 10.28
C TRP A 108 9.41 5.54 8.97
N ASP A 109 10.68 5.52 8.62
CA ASP A 109 11.15 4.88 7.39
C ASP A 109 11.54 3.42 7.69
N LEU A 110 11.26 2.53 6.74
CA LEU A 110 11.52 1.11 6.79
C LEU A 110 12.78 0.81 5.98
N LEU A 111 13.59 -0.12 6.46
CA LEU A 111 14.74 -0.60 5.69
C LEU A 111 14.28 -1.70 4.73
N LEU A 112 14.09 -1.36 3.46
CA LEU A 112 13.70 -2.31 2.42
C LEU A 112 14.85 -2.53 1.42
N ASN A 113 15.08 -3.80 1.08
CA ASN A 113 15.95 -4.16 -0.04
C ASN A 113 15.17 -4.10 -1.36
N ALA A 114 14.77 -2.89 -1.76
CA ALA A 114 13.98 -2.65 -2.96
C ALA A 114 14.68 -1.66 -3.90
N ASP A 115 14.84 -2.05 -5.18
CA ASP A 115 15.18 -1.09 -6.24
C ASP A 115 13.91 -0.34 -6.64
N TRP A 116 13.72 0.83 -6.03
CA TRP A 116 12.56 1.67 -6.26
C TRP A 116 12.50 2.25 -7.67
N VAL A 117 13.65 2.51 -8.30
CA VAL A 117 13.65 3.07 -9.66
C VAL A 117 13.12 2.02 -10.64
N GLU A 118 13.62 0.80 -10.52
CA GLU A 118 13.16 -0.30 -11.38
C GLU A 118 11.71 -0.69 -11.07
N SER A 119 11.34 -0.75 -9.79
CA SER A 119 9.96 -1.05 -9.37
C SER A 119 8.96 -0.01 -9.91
N LEU A 120 9.30 1.29 -9.84
CA LEU A 120 8.45 2.35 -10.37
C LEU A 120 8.34 2.30 -11.89
N ARG A 121 9.42 1.96 -12.61
CA ARG A 121 9.38 1.76 -14.07
C ARG A 121 8.46 0.61 -14.44
N ALA A 122 8.56 -0.51 -13.74
CA ALA A 122 7.71 -1.68 -13.97
C ALA A 122 6.22 -1.35 -13.72
N ILE A 123 5.92 -0.66 -12.61
CA ILE A 123 4.54 -0.23 -12.30
C ILE A 123 4.04 0.76 -13.35
N ALA A 124 4.84 1.74 -13.77
CA ALA A 124 4.45 2.69 -14.80
C ALA A 124 4.15 1.98 -16.14
N ALA A 125 4.98 1.02 -16.54
CA ALA A 125 4.73 0.20 -17.72
C ALA A 125 3.44 -0.62 -17.59
N ALA A 126 3.19 -1.25 -16.44
CA ALA A 126 1.97 -1.99 -16.16
C ALA A 126 0.71 -1.10 -16.20
N VAL A 127 0.77 0.08 -15.59
CA VAL A 127 -0.32 1.06 -15.59
C VAL A 127 -0.59 1.55 -17.02
N LEU A 128 0.45 1.80 -17.83
CA LEU A 128 0.29 2.17 -19.24
C LEU A 128 -0.34 1.05 -20.07
N LEU A 129 -0.09 -0.23 -19.77
CA LEU A 129 -0.76 -1.35 -20.43
C LEU A 129 -2.25 -1.42 -20.06
N VAL A 130 -2.58 -1.22 -18.78
CA VAL A 130 -3.97 -1.23 -18.29
C VAL A 130 -4.77 -0.03 -18.80
N LEU A 131 -4.20 1.17 -18.75
CA LEU A 131 -4.86 2.41 -19.21
C LEU A 131 -4.79 2.61 -20.73
N GLY A 132 -3.74 2.13 -21.39
CA GLY A 132 -3.63 2.11 -22.85
C GLY A 132 -4.66 1.18 -23.50
N SER A 133 -5.01 0.07 -22.83
CA SER A 133 -6.12 -0.78 -23.23
C SER A 133 -7.47 -0.07 -23.12
N ALA A 134 -7.65 0.83 -22.14
CA ALA A 134 -8.87 1.64 -21.99
C ALA A 134 -9.01 2.72 -23.09
N ALA A 135 -7.91 3.17 -23.69
CA ALA A 135 -7.95 4.09 -24.85
C ALA A 135 -8.58 3.43 -26.09
N SER A 136 -8.52 2.10 -26.22
CA SER A 136 -9.22 1.36 -27.27
C SER A 136 -10.74 1.25 -27.06
N TRP A 137 -11.23 1.42 -25.83
CA TRP A 137 -12.67 1.39 -25.53
C TRP A 137 -13.35 2.72 -25.87
N PHE A 138 -12.65 3.84 -25.75
CA PHE A 138 -13.20 5.16 -26.08
C PHE A 138 -13.29 5.45 -27.57
N THR A 139 -12.49 4.77 -28.41
CA THR A 139 -12.59 4.88 -29.88
C THR A 139 -13.69 4.01 -30.48
N PHE A 140 -14.19 2.99 -29.77
CA PHE A 140 -15.27 2.11 -30.28
C PHE A 140 -16.70 2.68 -30.13
N ARG A 141 -16.91 3.75 -29.32
CA ARG A 141 -18.23 4.42 -29.18
C ARG A 141 -18.40 5.71 -30.00
N ARG A 142 -17.50 6.00 -30.93
CA ARG A 142 -17.69 7.04 -31.96
C ARG A 142 -17.65 6.43 -33.35
N GLN A 143 -18.64 5.61 -33.67
CA GLN A 143 -19.09 5.44 -35.05
C GLN A 143 -20.62 5.70 -35.05
N PRO A 144 -21.11 6.39 -36.09
CA PRO A 144 -22.26 7.30 -36.01
C PRO A 144 -23.59 6.65 -35.64
#